data_AF-A0A7S0GXJ1-F1
#
_entry.id   AF-A0A7S0GXJ1-F1
#
_cell.length_a   1.000
_cell.length_b   1.000
_cell.length_c   1.000
_cell.angle_alpha   90.00
_cell.angle_beta   90.00
_cell.angle_gamma   90.00
#
_symmetry.space_group_name_H-M   'P 1'
#
loop_
_entity.id
_entity.type
_entity.pdbx_description
1 polymer ?
#
loop_
_entity_poly.entity_id
_entity_poly.type
_entity_poly.pdbx_seq_one_letter_code
_entity_poly.pdbx_strand_id
1 'polypeptide(L)'
;LFSMTKSLGASSFVEFRDSNTVVGVTGIEPKKRRIMALGDLKSYVRECDTILKSSANDILSLSSDSKKKGEIQSTFQALTQDVSQLQSLLNSKDPSPDSVFDVQQRALERVGKLKELSVEKFPFEIPKDLASDERLKGRATVEMRVKSKDMGGKPRTEVIRMVVDGYNAPITAGRFVGLAANRFYDGMPIQRSDGFIVQSGQSSASTKMSKIPLEIKVEGQDVPVY
;
A
#
# COMPACT_ATOMS: atom_id res chain seq x y z
N LEU A 1 1.04 21.15 -11.59
CA LEU A 1 0.22 21.60 -10.43
C LEU A 1 -0.25 20.39 -9.66
N PHE A 2 0.34 20.19 -8.48
CA PHE A 2 0.04 19.11 -7.53
C PHE A 2 -1.23 19.40 -6.72
N SER A 3 -1.93 18.34 -6.33
CA SER A 3 -2.98 18.35 -5.29
C SER A 3 -2.98 17.00 -4.58
N MET A 4 -2.81 16.99 -3.25
CA MET A 4 -2.95 15.82 -2.37
C MET A 4 -4.12 16.03 -1.40
N THR A 5 -5.04 15.06 -1.32
CA THR A 5 -6.16 15.07 -0.37
C THR A 5 -6.13 13.84 0.53
N LYS A 6 -6.38 14.05 1.84
CA LYS A 6 -6.57 12.99 2.83
C LYS A 6 -7.95 12.36 2.67
N SER A 7 -8.02 11.04 2.54
CA SER A 7 -9.26 10.26 2.65
C SER A 7 -9.32 9.63 4.05
N LEU A 8 -10.28 10.05 4.87
CA LEU A 8 -10.70 9.37 6.10
C LEU A 8 -12.01 8.65 5.76
N GLY A 9 -12.06 7.33 5.94
CA GLY A 9 -13.11 6.48 5.35
C GLY A 9 -14.50 6.62 5.97
N ALA A 10 -15.52 6.73 5.11
CA ALA A 10 -16.73 5.90 5.06
C ALA A 10 -17.61 6.29 3.84
N SER A 11 -17.84 5.34 2.94
CA SER A 11 -18.97 5.17 1.99
C SER A 11 -19.69 6.40 1.38
N SER A 12 -19.60 6.58 0.05
CA SER A 12 -20.71 6.66 -0.95
C SER A 12 -20.25 7.18 -2.34
N PHE A 13 -20.29 6.30 -3.36
CA PHE A 13 -20.62 6.42 -4.81
C PHE A 13 -20.30 7.70 -5.64
N VAL A 14 -20.09 7.71 -6.97
CA VAL A 14 -19.71 6.78 -8.07
C VAL A 14 -19.56 7.68 -9.31
N GLU A 15 -18.60 7.41 -10.19
CA GLU A 15 -18.88 7.31 -11.64
C GLU A 15 -17.84 6.40 -12.27
N PHE A 16 -18.24 5.15 -12.51
CA PHE A 16 -17.60 4.27 -13.46
C PHE A 16 -18.07 4.71 -14.84
N ARG A 17 -17.16 5.20 -15.68
CA ARG A 17 -17.35 5.12 -17.12
C ARG A 17 -16.41 4.08 -17.68
N ASP A 18 -17.05 3.03 -18.16
CA ASP A 18 -16.64 2.08 -19.15
C ASP A 18 -15.39 2.51 -19.94
N SER A 19 -14.31 1.75 -19.80
CA SER A 19 -13.43 1.45 -20.92
C SER A 19 -12.65 0.19 -20.60
N ASN A 20 -13.10 -0.90 -21.20
CA ASN A 20 -12.25 -2.00 -21.65
C ASN A 20 -11.07 -1.44 -22.46
N THR A 21 -10.06 -0.86 -21.83
CA THR A 21 -8.73 -0.66 -22.42
C THR A 21 -7.75 -0.33 -21.29
N VAL A 22 -7.10 -1.34 -20.73
CA VAL A 22 -5.75 -1.10 -20.19
C VAL A 22 -4.88 -0.87 -21.41
N VAL A 23 -4.71 0.40 -21.78
CA VAL A 23 -3.68 0.82 -22.72
C VAL A 23 -2.38 0.45 -22.04
N GLY A 24 -1.78 -0.65 -22.51
CA GLY A 24 -0.50 -1.12 -22.03
C GLY A 24 0.51 0.01 -22.02
N VAL A 25 1.40 -0.02 -21.04
CA VAL A 25 2.69 0.67 -21.13
C VAL A 25 3.38 0.06 -22.36
N THR A 26 3.19 0.68 -23.52
CA THR A 26 3.79 0.24 -24.78
C THR A 26 5.29 0.46 -24.67
N GLY A 27 6.02 -0.64 -24.51
CA GLY A 27 7.48 -0.64 -24.45
C GLY A 27 8.09 -1.50 -23.35
N ILE A 28 7.31 -2.02 -22.41
CA ILE A 28 7.77 -3.04 -21.47
C ILE A 28 6.92 -4.28 -21.69
N GLU A 29 7.38 -5.20 -22.55
CA GLU A 29 6.88 -6.56 -22.47
C GLU A 29 7.07 -7.03 -21.02
N PRO A 30 6.01 -7.46 -20.31
CA PRO A 30 6.20 -8.07 -19.01
C PRO A 30 7.13 -9.25 -19.24
N LYS A 31 8.36 -9.18 -18.71
CA LYS A 31 9.27 -10.34 -18.64
C LYS A 31 8.39 -11.51 -18.22
N LYS A 32 8.31 -12.57 -19.04
CA LYS A 32 7.58 -13.82 -18.72
C LYS A 32 7.83 -14.10 -17.25
N ARG A 33 6.85 -13.77 -16.40
CA ARG A 33 7.05 -13.87 -14.96
C ARG A 33 7.25 -15.34 -14.72
N ARG A 34 8.41 -15.72 -14.17
CA ARG A 34 8.74 -17.11 -13.91
C ARG A 34 7.79 -17.57 -12.80
N ILE A 35 6.61 -18.04 -13.19
CA ILE A 35 5.69 -18.70 -12.28
C ILE A 35 6.47 -19.93 -11.78
N MET A 36 6.45 -20.13 -10.48
CA MET A 36 6.85 -21.39 -9.88
C MET A 36 6.18 -22.55 -10.63
N ALA A 37 6.77 -23.75 -10.64
CA ALA A 37 6.11 -24.86 -11.34
C ALA A 37 4.66 -24.98 -10.84
N LEU A 38 3.70 -25.12 -11.76
CA LEU A 38 2.27 -25.13 -11.45
C LEU A 38 1.91 -26.14 -10.35
N GLY A 39 2.64 -27.26 -10.27
CA GLY A 39 2.52 -28.26 -9.20
C GLY A 39 2.85 -27.72 -7.81
N ASP A 40 3.94 -26.97 -7.68
CA ASP A 40 4.36 -26.36 -6.40
C ASP A 40 3.34 -25.32 -5.96
N LEU A 41 2.89 -24.47 -6.89
CA LEU A 41 1.89 -23.44 -6.60
C LEU A 41 0.57 -24.05 -6.10
N LYS A 42 0.12 -25.17 -6.68
CA LYS A 42 -1.04 -25.93 -6.19
C LYS A 42 -0.83 -26.42 -4.75
N SER A 43 0.37 -26.91 -4.43
CA SER A 43 0.69 -27.37 -3.09
C SER A 43 0.60 -26.23 -2.08
N TYR A 44 1.23 -25.08 -2.37
CA TYR A 44 1.18 -23.90 -1.49
C TYR A 44 -0.24 -23.39 -1.27
N VAL A 45 -1.07 -23.33 -2.32
CA VAL A 45 -2.45 -22.85 -2.17
C VAL A 45 -3.29 -23.81 -1.31
N ARG A 46 -3.05 -25.13 -1.38
CA ARG A 46 -3.71 -26.10 -0.49
C ARG A 46 -3.25 -25.97 0.96
N GLU A 47 -1.96 -25.73 1.16
CA GLU A 47 -1.40 -25.47 2.48
C GLU A 47 -2.00 -24.20 3.09
N CYS A 48 -2.05 -23.10 2.33
CA CYS A 48 -2.70 -21.85 2.73
C CYS A 48 -4.17 -22.07 3.14
N ASP A 49 -4.94 -22.83 2.36
CA ASP A 49 -6.33 -23.15 2.69
C ASP A 49 -6.45 -23.96 4.00
N THR A 50 -5.54 -24.89 4.22
CA THR A 50 -5.49 -25.70 5.46
C THR A 50 -5.15 -24.84 6.68
N ILE A 51 -4.18 -23.93 6.55
CA ILE A 51 -3.80 -22.98 7.59
C ILE A 51 -4.97 -22.01 7.89
N LEU A 52 -5.63 -21.48 6.86
CA LEU A 52 -6.76 -20.56 7.03
C LEU A 52 -7.93 -21.21 7.77
N LYS A 53 -8.25 -22.47 7.44
CA LYS A 53 -9.31 -23.23 8.11
C LYS A 53 -8.97 -23.54 9.56
N SER A 54 -7.74 -23.97 9.84
CA SER A 54 -7.30 -24.29 11.20
C SER A 54 -7.17 -23.06 12.10
N SER A 55 -6.75 -21.91 11.54
CA SER A 55 -6.54 -20.66 12.27
C SER A 55 -7.78 -19.75 12.31
N ALA A 56 -8.93 -20.21 11.79
CA ALA A 56 -10.11 -19.37 11.63
C ALA A 56 -10.60 -18.76 12.95
N ASN A 57 -10.66 -19.57 14.01
CA ASN A 57 -11.11 -19.11 15.34
C ASN A 57 -10.14 -18.08 15.93
N ASP A 58 -8.84 -18.32 15.78
CA ASP A 58 -7.80 -17.40 16.25
C ASP A 58 -7.91 -16.07 15.51
N ILE A 59 -8.06 -16.09 14.18
CA ILE A 59 -8.18 -14.88 13.36
C ILE A 59 -9.41 -14.06 13.73
N LEU A 60 -10.56 -14.72 13.94
CA LEU A 60 -11.80 -14.03 14.31
C LEU A 60 -11.77 -13.46 15.75
N SER A 61 -10.82 -13.90 16.58
CA SER A 61 -10.63 -13.40 17.95
C SER A 61 -9.52 -12.35 18.10
N LEU A 62 -8.86 -11.93 17.01
CA LEU A 62 -7.69 -11.03 17.01
C LEU A 62 -7.95 -9.60 17.53
N SER A 63 -9.19 -9.18 17.71
CA SER A 63 -9.49 -7.83 18.21
C SER A 63 -10.71 -7.85 19.11
N SER A 64 -10.63 -7.13 20.23
CA SER A 64 -11.77 -6.91 21.14
C SER A 64 -12.75 -5.84 20.64
N ASP A 65 -12.31 -4.94 19.75
CA ASP A 65 -13.14 -3.87 19.16
C ASP A 65 -14.19 -4.44 18.19
N SER A 66 -15.47 -4.16 18.47
CA SER A 66 -16.61 -4.64 17.67
C SER A 66 -16.59 -4.19 16.21
N LYS A 67 -16.07 -2.99 15.90
CA LYS A 67 -15.97 -2.49 14.53
C LYS A 67 -14.90 -3.27 13.76
N LYS A 68 -13.73 -3.46 14.39
CA LYS A 68 -12.65 -4.27 13.81
C LYS A 68 -13.07 -5.72 13.63
N LYS A 69 -13.84 -6.30 14.54
CA LYS A 69 -14.36 -7.68 14.41
C LYS A 69 -15.16 -7.88 13.11
N GLY A 70 -16.06 -6.96 12.78
CA GLY A 70 -16.82 -7.02 11.52
C GLY A 70 -15.93 -6.91 10.27
N GLU A 71 -14.94 -6.01 10.29
CA GLU A 71 -13.96 -5.87 9.21
C GLU A 71 -13.06 -7.11 9.07
N ILE A 72 -12.63 -7.70 10.19
CA ILE A 72 -11.84 -8.94 10.21
C ILE A 72 -12.65 -10.09 9.60
N GLN A 73 -13.90 -10.28 10.05
CA GLN A 73 -14.75 -11.36 9.54
C GLN A 73 -15.00 -11.25 8.04
N SER A 74 -15.38 -10.07 7.55
CA SER A 74 -15.61 -9.83 6.12
C SER A 74 -14.32 -9.99 5.29
N THR A 75 -13.18 -9.49 5.78
CA THR A 75 -11.89 -9.64 5.10
C THR A 75 -11.43 -11.10 5.06
N PHE A 76 -11.62 -11.84 6.16
CA PHE A 76 -11.28 -13.26 6.26
C PHE A 76 -12.14 -14.13 5.33
N GLN A 77 -13.44 -13.87 5.26
CA GLN A 77 -14.33 -14.55 4.32
C GLN A 77 -13.91 -14.30 2.86
N ALA A 78 -13.62 -13.05 2.51
CA ALA A 78 -13.18 -12.71 1.16
C ALA A 78 -11.80 -13.31 0.82
N LEU A 79 -10.89 -13.42 1.80
CA LEU A 79 -9.61 -14.13 1.63
C LEU A 79 -9.84 -15.62 1.35
N THR A 80 -10.75 -16.25 2.09
CA THR A 80 -11.09 -17.67 1.89
C THR A 80 -11.69 -17.91 0.50
N GLN A 81 -12.51 -16.98 0.02
CA GLN A 81 -13.05 -16.99 -1.34
C GLN A 81 -11.94 -16.84 -2.39
N ASP A 82 -11.00 -15.90 -2.22
CA ASP A 82 -9.89 -15.72 -3.16
C ASP A 82 -8.96 -16.94 -3.19
N VAL A 83 -8.69 -17.59 -2.05
CA VAL A 83 -7.91 -18.84 -2.00
C VAL A 83 -8.66 -19.98 -2.69
N SER A 84 -9.97 -20.10 -2.48
CA SER A 84 -10.79 -21.10 -3.19
C SER A 84 -10.79 -20.85 -4.70
N GLN A 85 -10.89 -19.58 -5.11
CA GLN A 85 -10.81 -19.18 -6.52
C GLN A 85 -9.43 -19.51 -7.12
N LEU A 86 -8.33 -19.27 -6.40
CA LEU A 86 -6.98 -19.69 -6.81
C LEU A 86 -6.90 -21.21 -7.00
N GLN A 87 -7.47 -22.01 -6.10
CA GLN A 87 -7.51 -23.46 -6.25
C GLN A 87 -8.26 -23.86 -7.53
N SER A 88 -9.43 -23.29 -7.78
CA SER A 88 -10.22 -23.55 -8.99
C SER A 88 -9.48 -23.16 -10.27
N LEU A 89 -8.85 -21.99 -10.30
CA LEU A 89 -8.06 -21.53 -11.45
C LEU A 89 -6.90 -22.48 -11.72
N LEU A 90 -6.12 -22.84 -10.71
CA LEU A 90 -4.96 -23.72 -10.87
C LEU A 90 -5.36 -25.14 -11.30
N ASN A 91 -6.53 -25.63 -10.88
CA ASN A 91 -7.04 -26.94 -11.27
C ASN A 91 -7.64 -26.98 -12.68
N SER A 92 -7.83 -25.82 -13.33
CA SER A 92 -8.24 -25.78 -14.73
C SER A 92 -7.16 -26.35 -15.66
N LYS A 93 -7.57 -26.75 -16.87
CA LYS A 93 -6.67 -27.35 -17.87
C LYS A 93 -5.58 -26.37 -18.32
N ASP A 94 -5.95 -25.09 -18.49
CA ASP A 94 -5.08 -24.02 -18.97
C ASP A 94 -5.28 -22.76 -18.09
N PRO A 95 -4.65 -22.70 -16.90
CA PRO A 95 -4.77 -21.54 -16.02
C PRO A 95 -4.16 -20.30 -16.65
N SER A 96 -4.97 -19.26 -16.84
CA SER A 96 -4.49 -17.95 -17.29
C SER A 96 -3.50 -17.35 -16.26
N PRO A 97 -2.24 -17.08 -16.65
CA PRO A 97 -1.24 -16.45 -15.78
C PRO A 97 -1.71 -15.14 -15.14
N ASP A 98 -2.38 -14.29 -15.93
CA ASP A 98 -2.83 -12.98 -15.49
C ASP A 98 -3.94 -13.13 -14.45
N SER A 99 -4.90 -14.02 -14.70
CA SER A 99 -5.98 -14.28 -13.73
C SER A 99 -5.46 -14.87 -12.42
N VAL A 100 -4.49 -15.79 -12.48
CA VAL A 100 -3.84 -16.33 -11.28
C VAL A 100 -3.13 -15.22 -10.50
N PHE A 101 -2.39 -14.35 -11.19
CA PHE A 101 -1.68 -13.23 -10.56
C PHE A 101 -2.64 -12.23 -9.91
N ASP A 102 -3.74 -11.88 -10.58
CA ASP A 102 -4.74 -10.95 -10.06
C ASP A 102 -5.38 -11.47 -8.77
N VAL A 103 -5.76 -12.75 -8.73
CA VAL A 103 -6.34 -13.32 -7.50
C VAL A 103 -5.28 -13.47 -6.41
N GLN A 104 -4.04 -13.83 -6.76
CA GLN A 104 -2.93 -13.90 -5.82
C GLN A 104 -2.69 -12.53 -5.15
N GLN A 105 -2.64 -11.46 -5.95
CA GLN A 105 -2.44 -10.11 -5.44
C GLN A 105 -3.58 -9.69 -4.51
N ARG A 106 -4.84 -9.91 -4.90
CA ARG A 106 -6.00 -9.63 -4.03
C ARG A 106 -5.95 -10.40 -2.71
N ALA A 107 -5.58 -11.68 -2.75
CA ALA A 107 -5.42 -12.49 -1.54
C ALA A 107 -4.33 -11.92 -0.62
N LEU A 108 -3.17 -11.53 -1.17
CA LEU A 108 -2.08 -10.94 -0.40
C LEU A 108 -2.46 -9.58 0.21
N GLU A 109 -3.21 -8.75 -0.51
CA GLU A 109 -3.75 -7.48 0.00
C GLU A 109 -4.67 -7.71 1.21
N ARG A 110 -5.52 -8.74 1.17
CA ARG A 110 -6.39 -9.11 2.31
C ARG A 110 -5.60 -9.65 3.49
N VAL A 111 -4.54 -10.43 3.27
CA VAL A 111 -3.62 -10.84 4.33
C VAL A 111 -2.99 -9.62 4.99
N GLY A 112 -2.54 -8.64 4.20
CA GLY A 112 -2.05 -7.36 4.69
C GLY A 112 -3.07 -6.63 5.55
N LYS A 113 -4.32 -6.53 5.06
CA LYS A 113 -5.42 -5.89 5.79
C LYS A 113 -5.78 -6.60 7.09
N LEU A 114 -5.81 -7.94 7.11
CA LEU A 114 -6.02 -8.71 8.33
C LEU A 114 -4.92 -8.42 9.36
N LYS A 115 -3.65 -8.45 8.94
CA LYS A 115 -2.52 -8.12 9.82
C LYS A 115 -2.65 -6.72 10.41
N GLU A 116 -3.04 -5.74 9.60
CA GLU A 116 -3.27 -4.35 10.05
C GLU A 116 -4.42 -4.25 11.07
N LEU A 117 -5.53 -4.95 10.84
CA LEU A 117 -6.67 -4.97 11.76
C LEU A 117 -6.33 -5.64 13.10
N SER A 118 -5.40 -6.59 13.09
CA SER A 118 -4.95 -7.33 14.27
C SER A 118 -4.04 -6.51 15.20
N VAL A 119 -3.52 -5.38 14.72
CA VAL A 119 -2.72 -4.48 15.54
C VAL A 119 -3.65 -3.71 16.49
N GLU A 120 -3.63 -4.05 17.77
CA GLU A 120 -4.37 -3.32 18.80
C GLU A 120 -3.67 -2.03 19.21
N LYS A 121 -2.34 -2.07 19.35
CA LYS A 121 -1.50 -0.93 19.76
C LYS A 121 -0.26 -0.84 18.87
N PHE A 122 0.26 0.37 18.70
CA PHE A 122 1.50 0.59 17.99
C PHE A 122 2.65 -0.16 18.70
N PRO A 123 3.52 -0.90 17.99
CA PRO A 123 4.33 -1.98 18.57
C PRO A 123 5.47 -1.51 19.48
N PHE A 124 5.81 -0.23 19.49
CA PHE A 124 6.88 0.32 20.33
C PHE A 124 6.61 1.77 20.72
N GLU A 125 7.30 2.25 21.75
CA GLU A 125 7.26 3.65 22.13
C GLU A 125 8.35 4.44 21.40
N ILE A 126 8.00 5.64 20.95
CA ILE A 126 8.95 6.55 20.31
C ILE A 126 9.61 7.37 21.42
N PRO A 127 10.95 7.52 21.45
CA PRO A 127 11.67 8.29 22.45
C PRO A 127 11.08 9.69 22.69
N LYS A 128 11.05 10.14 23.95
CA LYS A 128 10.41 11.40 24.37
C LYS A 128 11.13 12.64 23.86
N ASP A 129 12.42 12.55 23.60
CA ASP A 129 13.26 13.59 23.01
C ASP A 129 13.01 13.76 21.51
N LEU A 130 12.54 12.71 20.83
CA LEU A 130 12.14 12.71 19.42
C LEU A 130 10.63 12.86 19.24
N ALA A 131 9.95 13.21 20.33
CA ALA A 131 8.51 13.31 20.40
C ALA A 131 7.95 14.54 19.68
N SER A 132 7.96 14.55 18.35
CA SER A 132 7.21 15.53 17.56
C SER A 132 5.71 15.22 17.58
N ASP A 133 4.83 16.22 17.41
CA ASP A 133 3.38 16.01 17.28
C ASP A 133 3.01 15.31 15.95
N GLU A 134 3.89 15.41 14.95
CA GLU A 134 3.65 14.91 13.59
C GLU A 134 4.20 13.48 13.41
N ARG A 135 3.51 12.47 13.96
CA ARG A 135 3.91 11.05 13.84
C ARG A 135 2.84 10.23 13.13
N LEU A 136 3.28 9.23 12.37
CA LEU A 136 2.40 8.23 11.76
C LEU A 136 2.53 6.90 12.53
N LYS A 137 1.54 6.60 13.37
CA LYS A 137 1.47 5.31 14.09
C LYS A 137 0.69 4.27 13.28
N GLY A 138 1.28 3.83 12.17
CA GLY A 138 0.67 2.87 11.24
C GLY A 138 1.03 3.18 9.80
N ARG A 139 0.13 2.90 8.86
CA ARG A 139 0.30 3.23 7.44
C ARG A 139 -0.71 4.26 6.96
N ALA A 140 -0.33 5.06 5.98
CA ALA A 140 -1.22 6.00 5.31
C ALA A 140 -1.07 5.88 3.80
N THR A 141 -2.18 5.89 3.08
CA THR A 141 -2.18 5.96 1.61
C THR A 141 -2.35 7.40 1.18
N VAL A 142 -1.45 7.89 0.33
CA VAL A 142 -1.53 9.22 -0.26
C VAL A 142 -1.59 9.12 -1.78
N GLU A 143 -2.26 10.08 -2.42
CA GLU A 143 -2.38 10.16 -3.88
C GLU A 143 -1.69 11.41 -4.39
N MET A 144 -0.62 11.23 -5.15
CA MET A 144 0.14 12.30 -5.78
C MET A 144 -0.33 12.52 -7.21
N ARG A 145 -0.88 13.69 -7.50
CA ARG A 145 -1.28 14.06 -8.86
C ARG A 145 -0.16 14.85 -9.54
N VAL A 146 0.43 14.26 -10.58
CA VAL A 146 1.51 14.87 -11.35
C VAL A 146 0.97 15.33 -12.69
N LYS A 147 1.15 16.61 -13.01
CA LYS A 147 0.79 17.18 -14.32
C LYS A 147 2.04 17.33 -15.17
N SER A 148 2.09 16.69 -16.32
CA SER A 148 3.15 16.91 -17.31
C SER A 148 2.89 18.22 -18.07
N LYS A 149 3.97 18.94 -18.38
CA LYS A 149 3.91 20.08 -19.29
C LYS A 149 3.78 19.55 -20.72
N ASP A 150 3.00 20.25 -21.53
CA ASP A 150 2.89 20.01 -22.97
C ASP A 150 4.28 20.17 -23.62
N MET A 151 4.82 19.07 -24.16
CA MET A 151 6.02 19.04 -24.99
C MET A 151 5.65 18.55 -26.41
N GLY A 152 4.59 19.12 -26.99
CA GLY A 152 4.06 18.74 -28.31
C GLY A 152 2.94 17.70 -28.27
N GLY A 153 2.26 17.53 -27.12
CA GLY A 153 1.17 16.59 -26.92
C GLY A 153 0.27 16.99 -25.74
N LYS A 154 -0.99 16.51 -25.73
CA LYS A 154 -1.98 16.90 -24.72
C LYS A 154 -1.45 16.74 -23.29
N PRO A 155 -1.60 17.76 -22.41
CA PRO A 155 -1.23 17.65 -21.00
C PRO A 155 -1.87 16.41 -20.37
N ARG A 156 -1.10 15.67 -19.59
CA ARG A 156 -1.60 14.50 -18.86
C ARG A 156 -1.51 14.74 -17.36
N THR A 157 -2.50 14.25 -16.65
CA THR A 157 -2.47 14.18 -15.18
C THR A 157 -2.40 12.72 -14.81
N GLU A 158 -1.30 12.31 -14.21
CA GLU A 158 -1.10 10.96 -13.72
C GLU A 158 -1.29 10.95 -12.20
N VAL A 159 -1.89 9.87 -11.68
CA VAL A 159 -2.11 9.68 -10.25
C VAL A 159 -1.20 8.58 -9.76
N ILE A 160 -0.29 8.92 -8.86
CA ILE A 160 0.62 7.98 -8.20
C ILE A 160 0.09 7.74 -6.79
N ARG A 161 -0.29 6.51 -6.48
CA ARG A 161 -0.70 6.11 -5.13
C ARG A 161 0.50 5.58 -4.37
N MET A 162 0.75 6.10 -3.18
CA MET A 162 1.89 5.71 -2.33
C MET A 162 1.37 5.26 -0.96
N VAL A 163 1.95 4.18 -0.44
CA VAL A 163 1.73 3.73 0.94
C VAL A 163 2.91 4.20 1.77
N VAL A 164 2.65 5.08 2.72
CA VAL A 164 3.64 5.64 3.65
C VAL A 164 3.68 4.76 4.89
N ASP A 165 4.88 4.31 5.26
CA ASP A 165 5.09 3.32 6.32
C ASP A 165 5.62 3.92 7.63
N GLY A 166 4.70 4.14 8.57
CA GLY A 166 5.01 4.61 9.91
C GLY A 166 5.35 3.50 10.91
N TYR A 167 5.23 2.22 10.56
CA TYR A 167 5.70 1.14 11.46
C TYR A 167 7.23 1.08 11.53
N ASN A 168 7.90 1.52 10.46
CA ASN A 168 9.35 1.51 10.37
C ASN A 168 9.95 2.92 10.57
N ALA A 169 9.28 3.96 10.09
CA ALA A 169 9.76 5.35 10.18
C ALA A 169 8.65 6.30 10.65
N PRO A 170 8.16 6.16 11.90
CA PRO A 170 7.00 6.91 12.39
C PRO A 170 7.14 8.43 12.33
N ILE A 171 8.35 8.98 12.53
CA ILE A 171 8.57 10.44 12.57
C ILE A 171 8.65 10.99 11.14
N THR A 172 9.43 10.36 10.28
CA THR A 172 9.62 10.77 8.88
C THR A 172 8.32 10.62 8.10
N ALA A 173 7.63 9.49 8.27
CA ALA A 173 6.33 9.25 7.66
C ALA A 173 5.26 10.23 8.16
N GLY A 174 5.24 10.50 9.47
CA GLY A 174 4.34 11.47 10.09
C GLY A 174 4.52 12.88 9.53
N ARG A 175 5.77 13.34 9.45
CA ARG A 175 6.11 14.64 8.88
C ARG A 175 5.68 14.76 7.41
N PHE A 176 5.98 13.76 6.60
CA PHE A 176 5.59 13.75 5.18
C PHE A 176 4.07 13.82 5.01
N VAL A 177 3.32 12.99 5.74
CA VAL A 177 1.85 12.98 5.71
C VAL A 177 1.27 14.30 6.23
N GLY A 178 1.86 14.88 7.28
CA GLY A 178 1.46 16.18 7.81
C GLY A 178 1.63 17.31 6.79
N LEU A 179 2.79 17.36 6.13
CA LEU A 179 3.05 18.31 5.04
C LEU A 179 2.09 18.13 3.87
N ALA A 180 1.82 16.88 3.46
CA ALA A 180 0.85 16.58 2.42
C ALA A 180 -0.57 17.03 2.79
N ALA A 181 -1.00 16.78 4.04
CA ALA A 181 -2.32 17.21 4.53
C ALA A 181 -2.46 18.74 4.57
N ASN A 182 -1.36 19.45 4.84
CA ASN A 182 -1.29 20.90 4.82
C ASN A 182 -1.07 21.48 3.41
N ARG A 183 -1.21 20.67 2.35
CA ARG A 183 -1.05 21.06 0.94
C ARG A 183 0.32 21.67 0.62
N PHE A 184 1.35 21.35 1.42
CA PHE A 184 2.69 21.93 1.24
C PHE A 184 3.28 21.62 -0.15
N TYR A 185 3.06 20.40 -0.64
CA TYR A 185 3.57 19.94 -1.94
C TYR A 185 2.74 20.43 -3.13
N ASP A 186 1.56 21.02 -2.90
CA ASP A 186 0.66 21.44 -3.95
C ASP A 186 1.30 22.53 -4.82
N GLY A 187 1.14 22.43 -6.13
CA GLY A 187 1.76 23.36 -7.09
C GLY A 187 3.28 23.27 -7.27
N MET A 188 4.04 22.52 -6.47
CA MET A 188 5.51 22.47 -6.58
C MET A 188 5.98 21.84 -7.91
N PRO A 189 7.09 22.28 -8.52
CA PRO A 189 7.68 21.59 -9.66
C PRO A 189 8.51 20.38 -9.20
N ILE A 190 8.71 19.41 -10.10
CA ILE A 190 9.79 18.42 -9.95
C ILE A 190 11.10 19.17 -10.19
N GLN A 191 12.00 19.20 -9.21
CA GLN A 191 13.27 19.93 -9.32
C GLN A 191 14.32 19.14 -10.09
N ARG A 192 14.31 17.81 -9.98
CA ARG A 192 15.29 16.93 -10.64
C ARG A 192 14.62 15.64 -11.09
N SER A 193 14.95 15.22 -12.30
CA SER A 193 14.64 13.88 -12.82
C SER A 193 15.82 13.41 -13.65
N ASP A 194 16.56 12.42 -13.16
CA ASP A 194 17.80 11.96 -13.80
C ASP A 194 17.80 10.45 -14.02
N GLY A 195 16.73 9.89 -14.60
CA GLY A 195 16.63 8.47 -14.97
C GLY A 195 16.61 7.48 -13.79
N PHE A 196 17.18 7.83 -12.65
CA PHE A 196 17.29 7.03 -11.43
C PHE A 196 16.50 7.65 -10.28
N ILE A 197 16.49 8.98 -10.17
CA ILE A 197 15.81 9.68 -9.08
C ILE A 197 14.88 10.74 -9.66
N VAL A 198 13.69 10.85 -9.08
CA VAL A 198 12.78 11.98 -9.25
C VAL A 198 12.67 12.68 -7.90
N GLN A 199 13.04 13.95 -7.86
CA GLN A 199 13.04 14.75 -6.63
C GLN A 199 12.04 15.90 -6.75
N SER A 200 11.16 15.98 -5.75
CA SER A 200 10.19 17.07 -5.54
C SER A 200 10.26 17.57 -4.08
N GLY A 201 9.55 18.66 -3.75
CA GLY A 201 9.33 19.08 -2.36
C GLY A 201 10.37 20.06 -1.79
N GLN A 202 11.25 20.61 -2.62
CA GLN A 202 12.18 21.65 -2.20
C GLN A 202 11.48 23.03 -2.21
N SER A 203 11.44 23.70 -1.06
CA SER A 203 10.93 25.08 -0.97
C SER A 203 11.97 26.08 -1.48
N SER A 204 11.53 27.14 -2.16
CA SER A 204 12.38 28.26 -2.57
C SER A 204 12.71 29.21 -1.41
N ALA A 205 11.95 29.14 -0.31
CA ALA A 205 12.18 29.96 0.87
C ALA A 205 13.14 29.25 1.84
N SER A 206 13.97 30.04 2.54
CA SER A 206 14.78 29.60 3.70
C SER A 206 13.91 29.27 4.90
N THR A 207 12.88 28.44 4.71
CA THR A 207 12.05 27.92 5.78
C THR A 207 12.96 27.05 6.64
N LYS A 208 13.18 27.46 7.90
CA LYS A 208 13.87 26.62 8.90
C LYS A 208 13.08 25.32 9.04
N MET A 209 13.49 24.31 8.31
CA MET A 209 12.96 22.96 8.48
C MET A 209 13.57 22.40 9.77
N SER A 210 12.70 21.94 10.67
CA SER A 210 13.12 21.19 11.85
C SER A 210 13.92 19.97 11.39
N LYS A 211 15.05 19.69 12.07
CA LYS A 211 15.84 18.49 11.81
C LYS A 211 14.99 17.25 12.12
N ILE A 212 14.93 16.31 11.19
CA ILE A 212 14.28 15.02 11.35
C ILE A 212 15.39 13.99 11.60
N PRO A 213 15.25 13.09 12.60
CA PRO A 213 16.23 12.03 12.85
C PRO A 213 16.28 11.02 11.70
N LEU A 214 17.36 10.26 11.61
CA LEU A 214 17.50 9.21 10.60
C LEU A 214 16.91 7.91 11.16
N GLU A 215 15.72 7.53 10.70
CA GLU A 215 15.05 6.32 11.17
C GLU A 215 15.48 5.09 10.35
N ILE A 216 16.12 4.13 11.00
CA ILE A 216 16.52 2.85 10.40
C ILE A 216 16.02 1.71 11.27
N LYS A 217 15.05 0.94 10.76
CA LYS A 217 14.64 -0.33 11.37
C LYS A 217 15.36 -1.48 10.68
N VAL A 218 16.28 -2.13 11.39
CA VAL A 218 17.00 -3.30 10.89
C VAL A 218 16.10 -4.53 11.01
N GLU A 219 16.20 -5.46 10.07
CA GLU A 219 15.47 -6.73 10.12
C GLU A 219 15.82 -7.50 11.42
N GLY A 220 14.80 -7.99 12.11
CA GLY A 220 14.94 -8.67 13.41
C GLY A 220 15.00 -7.75 14.64
N GLN A 221 15.05 -6.42 14.47
CA GLN A 221 14.91 -5.47 15.57
C GLN A 221 13.44 -5.08 15.79
N ASP A 222 13.02 -5.01 17.05
CA ASP A 222 11.64 -4.62 17.40
C ASP A 222 11.40 -3.12 17.19
N VAL A 223 12.44 -2.30 17.39
CA VAL A 223 12.39 -0.83 17.37
C VAL A 223 13.35 -0.24 16.32
N PRO A 224 13.00 0.89 15.69
CA PRO A 224 13.92 1.63 14.83
C PRO A 224 15.02 2.31 15.66
N VAL A 225 16.20 2.43 15.04
CA VAL A 225 17.30 3.29 15.51
C VAL A 225 17.12 4.68 14.90
N TYR A 226 17.49 5.72 15.64
CA TYR A 226 17.27 7.15 15.32
C TYR A 226 18.58 7.93 15.19
#